data_AF-A0A087ASM3-F1
#
_entry.id   AF-A0A087ASM3-F1
#
_cell.length_a   1.000
_cell.length_b   1.000
_cell.length_c   1.000
_cell.angle_alpha   90.00
_cell.angle_beta   90.00
_cell.angle_gamma   90.00
#
_symmetry.space_group_name_H-M   'P 1'
#
loop_
_entity.id
_entity.type
_entity.pdbx_description
1 polymer ?
#
loop_
_entity_poly.entity_id
_entity_poly.type
_entity_poly.pdbx_seq_one_letter_code
_entity_poly.pdbx_strand_id
1 'polypeptide(L)'
;MSKTLRSIGAALCLTAALSTALGGCVGRDDATDEILHRLDTMQREIEDLRAGSTGSSASDGTTSSDSGTATDGGSSASTQAAPTDQAGFEAAIADLESRASDAVATADAVAVPSAPADRPQAYFDATRPLEALDDEIDRLDDQIEDAHRAKTIDRNTMWSLEDRLDVVDDQIDQAKDSLERRMGIND
;
A
#
# COMPACT_ATOMS: atom_id res chain seq x y z
N MET A 1 -4.01 -57.08 -45.90
CA MET A 1 -4.95 -56.12 -46.52
C MET A 1 -4.93 -54.91 -45.58
N SER A 2 -4.32 -53.76 -45.82
CA SER A 2 -3.90 -53.06 -47.05
C SER A 2 -2.67 -52.19 -46.71
N LYS A 3 -1.70 -52.13 -47.62
CA LYS A 3 -0.54 -51.22 -47.62
C LYS A 3 -0.86 -49.99 -48.47
N THR A 4 -0.36 -48.81 -48.10
CA THR A 4 0.18 -47.71 -48.96
C THR A 4 0.51 -46.51 -48.05
N LEU A 5 1.76 -46.11 -47.73
CA LEU A 5 2.92 -45.59 -48.49
C LEU A 5 2.74 -44.20 -49.17
N ARG A 6 3.59 -43.26 -48.69
CA ARG A 6 4.38 -42.22 -49.40
C ARG A 6 3.87 -40.76 -49.50
N SER A 7 4.53 -39.90 -48.71
CA SER A 7 5.44 -38.81 -49.11
C SER A 7 5.31 -38.20 -50.52
N ILE A 8 5.15 -36.87 -50.58
CA ILE A 8 5.67 -35.84 -51.53
C ILE A 8 5.34 -34.48 -50.82
N GLY A 9 6.13 -33.42 -50.70
CA GLY A 9 7.31 -32.95 -51.43
C GLY A 9 7.01 -31.60 -52.13
N ALA A 10 7.58 -30.52 -51.59
CA ALA A 10 8.06 -29.29 -52.29
C ALA A 10 7.13 -28.12 -52.70
N ALA A 11 7.81 -26.96 -52.78
CA ALA A 11 7.53 -25.67 -53.45
C ALA A 11 6.83 -24.58 -52.61
N LEU A 12 7.48 -23.48 -52.19
CA LEU A 12 8.22 -22.39 -52.88
C LEU A 12 7.30 -21.24 -53.37
N CYS A 13 7.72 -20.01 -53.05
CA CYS A 13 7.39 -18.69 -53.62
C CYS A 13 6.33 -17.79 -52.95
N LEU A 14 6.86 -16.84 -52.16
CA LEU A 14 6.87 -15.37 -52.37
C LEU A 14 5.60 -14.63 -52.84
N THR A 15 5.46 -13.43 -52.26
CA THR A 15 4.55 -12.29 -52.55
C THR A 15 3.19 -12.37 -51.83
N ALA A 16 2.66 -11.31 -51.20
CA ALA A 16 2.84 -9.89 -51.42
C ALA A 16 2.69 -9.10 -50.10
N ALA A 17 3.41 -7.99 -50.02
CA ALA A 17 3.11 -6.90 -49.11
C ALA A 17 1.71 -6.35 -49.42
N LEU A 18 0.86 -6.22 -48.39
CA LEU A 18 -0.28 -5.32 -48.43
C LEU A 18 -0.30 -4.53 -47.12
N SER A 19 0.14 -3.29 -47.26
CA SER A 19 0.14 -2.23 -46.28
C SER A 19 -1.28 -2.00 -45.74
N THR A 20 -1.51 -2.31 -44.47
CA THR A 20 -2.64 -1.76 -43.73
C THR A 20 -2.16 -0.48 -43.05
N ALA A 21 -2.51 0.65 -43.66
CA ALA A 21 -2.47 1.93 -42.99
C ALA A 21 -3.49 1.90 -41.84
N LEU A 22 -3.02 1.84 -40.59
CA LEU A 22 -3.85 2.21 -39.46
C LEU A 22 -3.97 3.73 -39.46
N GLY A 23 -5.09 4.21 -40.00
CA GLY A 23 -5.61 5.54 -39.68
C GLY A 23 -6.05 5.56 -38.23
N GLY A 24 -5.15 5.98 -37.34
CA GLY A 24 -5.49 6.43 -36.00
C GLY A 24 -5.61 7.95 -35.99
N CYS A 25 -6.62 8.46 -35.29
CA CYS A 25 -6.72 9.76 -34.60
C CYS A 25 -8.16 10.29 -34.64
N VAL A 26 -8.92 10.03 -33.57
CA VAL A 26 -9.81 11.01 -32.92
C VAL A 26 -10.18 10.40 -31.57
N GLY A 27 -9.76 11.06 -30.48
CA GLY A 27 -10.11 10.68 -29.10
C GLY A 27 -8.96 10.28 -28.17
N ARG A 28 -7.69 10.51 -28.52
CA ARG A 28 -6.55 10.28 -27.60
C ARG A 28 -6.05 11.56 -26.91
N ASP A 29 -6.41 12.73 -27.42
CA ASP A 29 -5.95 14.01 -26.86
C ASP A 29 -6.71 14.32 -25.55
N ASP A 30 -8.03 14.14 -25.50
CA ASP A 30 -8.84 14.42 -24.30
C ASP A 30 -8.44 13.57 -23.07
N ALA A 31 -8.21 12.27 -23.26
CA ALA A 31 -7.79 11.38 -22.16
C ALA A 31 -6.36 11.67 -21.69
N THR A 32 -5.48 12.12 -22.60
CA THR A 32 -4.11 12.49 -22.25
C THR A 32 -4.09 13.83 -21.52
N ASP A 33 -4.90 14.79 -21.96
CA ASP A 33 -5.06 16.09 -21.31
C ASP A 33 -5.70 15.97 -19.91
N GLU A 34 -6.66 15.06 -19.73
CA GLU A 34 -7.25 14.75 -18.43
C GLU A 34 -6.22 14.13 -17.47
N ILE A 35 -5.41 13.20 -17.97
CA ILE A 35 -4.32 12.59 -17.19
C ILE A 35 -3.27 13.64 -16.79
N LEU A 36 -2.87 14.52 -17.71
CA LEU A 36 -1.93 15.60 -17.44
C LEU A 36 -2.49 16.61 -16.43
N HIS A 37 -3.77 16.97 -16.56
CA HIS A 37 -4.46 17.86 -15.62
C HIS A 37 -4.54 17.24 -14.21
N ARG A 38 -4.79 15.94 -14.10
CA ARG A 38 -4.82 15.22 -12.82
C ARG A 38 -3.43 15.16 -12.18
N LEU A 39 -2.37 14.99 -12.98
CA LEU A 39 -0.99 15.00 -12.50
C LEU A 39 -0.57 16.38 -11.94
N ASP A 40 -0.92 17.46 -12.64
CA ASP A 40 -0.70 18.84 -12.19
C ASP A 40 -1.47 19.16 -10.90
N THR A 41 -2.68 18.61 -10.76
CA THR A 41 -3.51 18.78 -9.57
C THR A 41 -2.88 18.07 -8.36
N MET A 42 -2.41 16.82 -8.54
CA MET A 42 -1.75 16.07 -7.48
C MET A 42 -0.42 16.72 -7.05
N GLN A 43 0.39 17.24 -7.99
CA GLN A 43 1.62 17.95 -7.64
C GLN A 43 1.36 19.22 -6.85
N ARG A 44 0.28 19.95 -7.18
CA ARG A 44 -0.11 21.17 -6.49
C ARG A 44 -0.64 20.90 -5.09
N GLU A 45 -1.39 19.82 -4.88
CA GLU A 45 -1.80 19.38 -3.54
C GLU A 45 -0.59 18.96 -2.69
N ILE A 46 0.41 18.27 -3.25
CA ILE A 46 1.63 17.91 -2.51
C ILE A 46 2.44 19.16 -2.12
N GLU A 47 2.58 20.14 -3.01
CA GLU A 47 3.29 21.40 -2.70
C GLU A 47 2.55 22.20 -1.63
N ASP A 48 1.21 22.24 -1.66
CA ASP A 48 0.38 22.93 -0.66
C ASP A 48 0.41 22.21 0.70
N LEU A 49 0.38 20.88 0.72
CA LEU A 49 0.59 20.08 1.93
C LEU A 49 1.99 20.30 2.52
N ARG A 50 3.01 20.40 1.68
CA ARG A 50 4.40 20.66 2.09
C ARG A 50 4.57 22.08 2.64
N ALA A 51 4.00 23.08 1.97
CA ALA A 51 4.01 24.47 2.39
C ALA A 51 3.20 24.67 3.70
N GLY A 52 2.07 23.98 3.84
CA GLY A 52 1.26 23.94 5.06
C GLY A 52 2.01 23.36 6.27
N SER A 53 2.87 22.36 6.06
CA SER A 53 3.70 21.80 7.14
C SER A 53 4.90 22.69 7.53
N THR A 54 5.34 23.59 6.65
CA THR A 54 6.56 24.41 6.85
C THR A 54 6.24 25.79 7.47
N GLY A 55 4.97 26.12 7.71
CA GLY A 55 4.52 27.43 8.18
C GLY A 55 4.48 27.65 9.71
N SER A 56 4.67 26.62 10.53
CA SER A 56 4.63 26.76 12.00
C SER A 56 6.02 26.81 12.61
N SER A 57 6.66 27.98 12.53
CA SER A 57 7.69 28.39 13.49
C SER A 57 7.77 29.92 13.56
N ALA A 58 7.45 30.43 14.77
CA ALA A 58 7.59 31.79 15.30
C ALA A 58 6.35 32.72 15.25
N SER A 59 5.58 32.74 16.35
CA SER A 59 5.60 33.86 17.29
C SER A 59 4.85 33.55 18.59
N ASP A 60 5.36 34.14 19.67
CA ASP A 60 5.07 33.95 21.08
C ASP A 60 3.84 34.77 21.55
N GLY A 61 3.13 34.28 22.58
CA GLY A 61 2.39 35.12 23.52
C GLY A 61 0.84 35.17 23.49
N THR A 62 0.24 34.46 24.47
CA THR A 62 -0.82 34.96 25.39
C THR A 62 -2.32 34.80 25.05
N THR A 63 -2.91 33.75 25.66
CA THR A 63 -4.26 33.58 26.30
C THR A 63 -5.53 34.17 25.67
N SER A 64 -6.51 33.31 25.34
CA SER A 64 -7.68 32.99 26.20
C SER A 64 -8.71 32.10 25.49
N SER A 65 -9.40 31.33 26.31
CA SER A 65 -10.45 30.33 26.09
C SER A 65 -11.55 30.67 25.06
N ASP A 66 -12.03 29.68 24.31
CA ASP A 66 -13.35 29.04 24.50
C ASP A 66 -13.55 27.88 23.49
N SER A 67 -14.36 26.94 23.94
CA SER A 67 -14.81 25.65 23.45
C SER A 67 -15.24 25.51 21.98
N GLY A 68 -14.97 24.31 21.44
CA GLY A 68 -15.53 23.82 20.19
C GLY A 68 -15.09 22.39 19.94
N THR A 69 -15.81 21.42 20.52
CA THR A 69 -15.64 19.99 20.24
C THR A 69 -15.95 19.71 18.76
N ALA A 70 -14.94 19.34 17.99
CA ALA A 70 -15.09 18.57 16.76
C ALA A 70 -14.16 17.38 16.88
N THR A 71 -14.76 16.19 16.99
CA THR A 71 -14.05 14.90 16.94
C THR A 71 -13.48 14.76 15.54
N ASP A 72 -12.20 15.10 15.39
CA ASP A 72 -11.45 14.85 14.18
C ASP A 72 -11.00 13.39 14.19
N GLY A 73 -11.50 12.61 13.24
CA GLY A 73 -11.05 11.25 12.94
C GLY A 73 -9.73 11.25 12.19
N GLY A 74 -8.81 12.13 12.58
CA GLY A 74 -7.44 12.13 12.09
C GLY A 74 -6.76 10.87 12.60
N SER A 75 -6.12 10.11 11.71
CA SER A 75 -5.04 9.20 12.07
C SER A 75 -4.09 9.97 12.97
N SER A 76 -4.30 9.83 14.26
CA SER A 76 -3.33 10.24 15.25
C SER A 76 -2.18 9.29 15.00
N ALA A 77 -1.17 9.77 14.27
CA ALA A 77 0.19 9.32 14.53
C ALA A 77 0.36 9.58 16.03
N SER A 78 0.04 8.58 16.85
CA SER A 78 0.26 8.62 18.27
C SER A 78 1.73 8.93 18.40
N THR A 79 2.04 10.13 18.90
CA THR A 79 3.39 10.45 19.37
C THR A 79 3.59 9.67 20.66
N GLN A 80 3.52 8.35 20.57
CA GLN A 80 3.88 7.42 21.61
C GLN A 80 5.39 7.35 21.57
N ALA A 81 6.01 7.58 22.72
CA ALA A 81 7.46 7.43 22.82
C ALA A 81 7.84 6.02 22.36
N ALA A 82 8.90 5.93 21.56
CA ALA A 82 9.44 4.65 21.11
C ALA A 82 9.71 3.75 22.33
N PRO A 83 9.21 2.50 22.37
CA PRO A 83 9.59 1.56 23.41
C PRO A 83 11.10 1.37 23.46
N THR A 84 11.64 1.17 24.67
CA THR A 84 13.09 1.04 24.90
C THR A 84 13.46 -0.16 25.76
N ASP A 85 12.45 -0.81 26.35
CA ASP A 85 12.58 -1.97 27.20
C ASP A 85 11.57 -3.05 26.79
N GLN A 86 11.78 -4.27 27.30
CA GLN A 86 10.96 -5.42 26.93
C GLN A 86 9.46 -5.19 27.16
N ALA A 87 9.07 -4.63 28.30
CA ALA A 87 7.66 -4.41 28.62
C ALA A 87 6.99 -3.41 27.67
N GLY A 88 7.72 -2.36 27.27
CA GLY A 88 7.27 -1.41 26.26
C GLY A 88 7.06 -2.07 24.90
N PHE A 89 8.02 -2.90 24.45
CA PHE A 89 7.88 -3.63 23.18
C PHE A 89 6.73 -4.63 23.23
N GLU A 90 6.58 -5.39 24.31
CA GLU A 90 5.48 -6.35 24.46
C GLU A 90 4.11 -5.68 24.36
N ALA A 91 3.96 -4.52 24.98
CA ALA A 91 2.72 -3.73 24.91
C ALA A 91 2.48 -3.16 23.51
N ALA A 92 3.52 -2.63 22.85
CA ALA A 92 3.43 -2.10 21.50
C ALA A 92 3.05 -3.18 20.48
N ILE A 93 3.67 -4.36 20.55
CA ILE A 93 3.34 -5.49 19.67
C ILE A 93 1.92 -6.01 19.95
N ALA A 94 1.48 -6.07 21.21
CA ALA A 94 0.11 -6.49 21.53
C ALA A 94 -0.96 -5.51 20.98
N ASP A 95 -0.68 -4.20 21.01
CA ASP A 95 -1.53 -3.20 20.37
C ASP A 95 -1.54 -3.38 18.84
N LEU A 96 -0.36 -3.57 18.25
CA LEU A 96 -0.19 -3.81 16.81
C LEU A 96 -0.93 -5.07 16.34
N GLU A 97 -0.81 -6.19 17.07
CA GLU A 97 -1.53 -7.44 16.81
C GLU A 97 -3.05 -7.22 16.79
N SER A 98 -3.59 -6.44 17.74
CA SER A 98 -5.01 -6.10 17.77
C SER A 98 -5.42 -5.26 16.57
N ARG A 99 -4.65 -4.21 16.27
CA ARG A 99 -4.93 -3.30 15.15
C ARG A 99 -4.83 -4.00 13.80
N ALA A 100 -3.85 -4.89 13.64
CA ALA A 100 -3.72 -5.73 12.45
C ALA A 100 -4.92 -6.66 12.30
N SER A 101 -5.36 -7.32 13.38
CA SER A 101 -6.56 -8.17 13.34
C SER A 101 -7.81 -7.39 12.90
N ASP A 102 -8.00 -6.18 13.43
CA ASP A 102 -9.13 -5.31 13.05
C ASP A 102 -9.02 -4.80 11.60
N ALA A 103 -7.82 -4.45 11.15
CA ALA A 103 -7.56 -4.00 9.79
C ALA A 103 -7.77 -5.14 8.77
N VAL A 104 -7.30 -6.35 9.08
CA VAL A 104 -7.54 -7.56 8.27
C VAL A 104 -9.05 -7.84 8.17
N ALA A 105 -9.77 -7.81 9.29
CA ALA A 105 -11.23 -8.00 9.28
C ALA A 105 -11.95 -6.93 8.44
N THR A 106 -11.47 -5.68 8.50
CA THR A 106 -12.00 -4.58 7.68
C THR A 106 -11.74 -4.82 6.19
N ALA A 107 -10.51 -5.20 5.82
CA ALA A 107 -10.10 -5.54 4.46
C ALA A 107 -10.91 -6.72 3.88
N ASP A 108 -11.15 -7.75 4.69
CA ASP A 108 -11.97 -8.92 4.29
C ASP A 108 -13.44 -8.55 4.05
N ALA A 109 -13.96 -7.56 4.78
CA ALA A 109 -15.32 -7.09 4.62
C ALA A 109 -15.53 -6.18 3.39
N VAL A 110 -14.45 -5.74 2.72
CA VAL A 110 -14.55 -4.85 1.56
C VAL A 110 -15.30 -5.53 0.41
N ALA A 111 -16.39 -4.91 -0.02
CA ALA A 111 -17.17 -5.35 -1.15
C ALA A 111 -16.41 -5.12 -2.47
N VAL A 112 -16.45 -6.11 -3.36
CA VAL A 112 -15.86 -5.99 -4.70
C VAL A 112 -16.77 -5.15 -5.60
N PRO A 113 -16.31 -4.00 -6.14
CA PRO A 113 -17.10 -3.21 -7.07
C PRO A 113 -17.54 -4.02 -8.30
N SER A 114 -18.80 -3.85 -8.71
CA SER A 114 -19.34 -4.52 -9.90
C SER A 114 -18.72 -4.01 -11.19
N ALA A 115 -18.36 -2.73 -11.24
CA ALA A 115 -17.62 -2.14 -12.36
C ALA A 115 -16.12 -2.42 -12.20
N PRO A 116 -15.47 -3.12 -13.14
CA PRO A 116 -14.04 -3.43 -13.03
C PRO A 116 -13.13 -2.20 -12.93
N ALA A 117 -13.54 -1.06 -13.51
CA ALA A 117 -12.79 0.18 -13.50
C ALA A 117 -12.65 0.79 -12.08
N ASP A 118 -13.56 0.48 -11.16
CA ASP A 118 -13.57 1.04 -9.80
C ASP A 118 -12.75 0.19 -8.82
N ARG A 119 -12.38 -1.04 -9.22
CA ARG A 119 -11.71 -2.01 -8.34
C ARG A 119 -10.29 -1.60 -7.93
N PRO A 120 -9.45 -1.02 -8.82
CA PRO A 120 -8.13 -0.53 -8.41
C PRO A 120 -8.20 0.48 -7.27
N GLN A 121 -9.09 1.48 -7.37
CA GLN A 121 -9.25 2.47 -6.30
C GLN A 121 -9.76 1.81 -5.00
N ALA A 122 -10.76 0.93 -5.11
CA ALA A 122 -11.27 0.22 -3.94
C ALA A 122 -10.21 -0.67 -3.27
N TYR A 123 -9.27 -1.23 -4.04
CA TYR A 123 -8.13 -1.96 -3.51
C TYR A 123 -7.16 -1.04 -2.79
N PHE A 124 -6.70 0.04 -3.43
CA PHE A 124 -5.79 1.01 -2.81
C PHE A 124 -6.34 1.58 -1.51
N ASP A 125 -7.63 1.92 -1.49
CA ASP A 125 -8.28 2.45 -0.29
C ASP A 125 -8.34 1.40 0.84
N ALA A 126 -8.49 0.12 0.48
CA ALA A 126 -8.56 -1.01 1.41
C ALA A 126 -7.20 -1.45 1.93
N THR A 127 -6.12 -1.34 1.14
CA THR A 127 -4.76 -1.73 1.56
C THR A 127 -4.05 -0.63 2.33
N ARG A 128 -4.39 0.64 2.14
CA ARG A 128 -3.75 1.76 2.87
C ARG A 128 -3.64 1.57 4.40
N PRO A 129 -4.67 1.13 5.15
CA PRO A 129 -4.51 0.88 6.58
C PRO A 129 -3.60 -0.32 6.90
N LEU A 130 -3.52 -1.31 6.00
CA LEU A 130 -2.62 -2.45 6.12
C LEU A 130 -1.16 -2.02 5.88
N GLU A 131 -0.90 -1.26 4.81
CA GLU A 131 0.43 -0.71 4.49
C GLU A 131 0.97 0.18 5.63
N ALA A 132 0.10 0.96 6.29
CA ALA A 132 0.51 1.76 7.44
C ALA A 132 0.95 0.91 8.64
N LEU A 133 0.41 -0.30 8.78
CA LEU A 133 0.82 -1.25 9.81
C LEU A 133 2.12 -1.96 9.43
N ASP A 134 2.30 -2.33 8.15
CA ASP A 134 3.57 -2.86 7.63
C ASP A 134 4.72 -1.89 7.92
N ASP A 135 4.53 -0.60 7.62
CA ASP A 135 5.52 0.43 7.94
C ASP A 135 5.79 0.54 9.46
N GLU A 136 4.81 0.26 10.31
CA GLU A 136 4.97 0.29 11.77
C GLU A 136 5.74 -0.93 12.27
N ILE A 137 5.53 -2.10 11.65
CA ILE A 137 6.32 -3.32 11.88
C ILE A 137 7.80 -3.02 11.61
N ASP A 138 8.14 -2.48 10.43
CA ASP A 138 9.52 -2.12 10.07
C ASP A 138 10.17 -1.20 11.11
N ARG A 139 9.42 -0.18 11.56
CA ARG A 139 9.92 0.76 12.58
C ARG A 139 10.09 0.12 13.95
N LEU A 140 9.23 -0.83 14.33
CA LEU A 140 9.34 -1.54 15.60
C LEU A 140 10.52 -2.51 15.58
N ASP A 141 10.74 -3.20 14.45
CA ASP A 141 11.87 -4.09 14.23
C ASP A 141 13.20 -3.33 14.41
N ASP A 142 13.36 -2.19 13.73
CA ASP A 142 14.50 -1.29 13.89
C ASP A 142 14.74 -0.89 15.37
N GLN A 143 13.66 -0.61 16.11
CA GLN A 143 13.73 -0.22 17.52
C GLN A 143 14.13 -1.39 18.43
N ILE A 144 13.68 -2.60 18.12
CA ILE A 144 14.05 -3.83 18.83
C ILE A 144 15.54 -4.11 18.62
N GLU A 145 16.04 -3.97 17.39
CA GLU A 145 17.46 -4.10 17.08
C GLU A 145 18.31 -3.05 17.82
N ASP A 146 17.85 -1.79 17.83
CA ASP A 146 18.46 -0.68 18.56
C ASP A 146 18.56 -0.99 20.07
N ALA A 147 17.48 -1.48 20.68
CA ALA A 147 17.42 -1.86 22.09
C ALA A 147 18.38 -3.00 22.43
N HIS A 148 18.47 -4.02 21.58
CA HIS A 148 19.44 -5.10 21.76
C HIS A 148 20.89 -4.62 21.58
N ARG A 149 21.15 -3.71 20.63
CA ARG A 149 22.46 -3.06 20.47
C ARG A 149 22.84 -2.25 21.70
N ALA A 150 21.87 -1.56 22.32
CA ALA A 150 22.01 -0.82 23.56
C ALA A 150 22.08 -1.70 24.83
N LYS A 151 21.84 -3.02 24.70
CA LYS A 151 21.81 -3.99 25.81
C LYS A 151 20.70 -3.74 26.82
N THR A 152 19.60 -3.10 26.40
CA THR A 152 18.39 -2.95 27.23
C THR A 152 17.50 -4.19 27.18
N ILE A 153 17.60 -4.97 26.09
CA ILE A 153 17.04 -6.32 25.96
C ILE A 153 18.15 -7.32 25.59
N ASP A 154 17.95 -8.60 25.93
CA ASP A 154 18.85 -9.67 25.52
C ASP A 154 18.47 -10.24 24.14
N ARG A 155 19.35 -11.06 23.57
CA ARG A 155 19.19 -11.62 22.22
C ARG A 155 17.97 -12.53 22.08
N ASN A 156 17.62 -13.30 23.11
CA ASN A 156 16.46 -14.18 23.04
C ASN A 156 15.17 -13.36 23.08
N THR A 157 15.15 -12.30 23.89
CA THR A 157 14.04 -11.36 23.93
C THR A 157 13.86 -10.67 22.57
N MET A 158 14.95 -10.17 21.96
CA MET A 158 14.94 -9.61 20.59
C MET A 158 14.27 -10.57 19.60
N TRP A 159 14.78 -11.81 19.50
CA TRP A 159 14.26 -12.82 18.55
C TRP A 159 12.79 -13.17 18.80
N SER A 160 12.36 -13.21 20.06
CA SER A 160 10.97 -13.51 20.39
C SER A 160 10.03 -12.35 20.05
N LEU A 161 10.52 -11.11 19.98
CA LEU A 161 9.72 -9.95 19.59
C LEU A 161 9.67 -9.85 18.06
N GLU A 162 10.79 -10.05 17.37
CA GLU A 162 10.87 -10.10 15.90
C GLU A 162 9.98 -11.22 15.32
N ASP A 163 10.02 -12.43 15.89
CA ASP A 163 9.15 -13.56 15.48
C ASP A 163 7.66 -13.24 15.60
N ARG A 164 7.27 -12.40 16.58
CA ARG A 164 5.88 -11.94 16.70
C ARG A 164 5.53 -10.91 15.63
N LEU A 165 6.46 -10.02 15.29
CA LEU A 165 6.26 -9.05 14.22
C LEU A 165 6.11 -9.74 12.86
N ASP A 166 6.97 -10.73 12.56
CA ASP A 166 6.88 -11.55 11.34
C ASP A 166 5.50 -12.21 11.20
N VAL A 167 4.94 -12.73 12.30
CA VAL A 167 3.59 -13.33 12.29
C VAL A 167 2.49 -12.31 11.98
N VAL A 168 2.66 -11.05 12.38
CA VAL A 168 1.71 -9.98 12.07
C VAL A 168 1.86 -9.55 10.60
N ASP A 169 3.08 -9.41 10.12
CA ASP A 169 3.39 -9.08 8.72
C ASP A 169 2.80 -10.13 7.76
N ASP A 170 3.04 -11.41 8.05
CA ASP A 170 2.47 -12.55 7.30
C ASP A 170 0.92 -12.49 7.22
N GLN A 171 0.25 -12.01 8.28
CA GLN A 171 -1.21 -11.88 8.28
C GLN A 171 -1.67 -10.71 7.40
N ILE A 172 -0.95 -9.60 7.45
CA ILE A 172 -1.25 -8.43 6.63
C ILE A 172 -1.05 -8.75 5.15
N ASP A 173 0.06 -9.39 4.81
CA ASP A 173 0.34 -9.81 3.45
C ASP A 173 -0.70 -10.79 2.93
N GLN A 174 -1.12 -11.77 3.72
CA GLN A 174 -2.23 -12.66 3.35
C GLN A 174 -3.55 -11.92 3.08
N ALA A 175 -3.82 -10.85 3.82
CA ALA A 175 -5.02 -10.03 3.62
C ALA A 175 -4.93 -9.19 2.33
N LYS A 176 -3.77 -8.60 2.03
CA LYS A 176 -3.49 -7.88 0.77
C LYS A 176 -3.64 -8.81 -0.42
N ASP A 177 -3.04 -9.98 -0.35
CA ASP A 177 -3.17 -11.08 -1.32
C ASP A 177 -4.63 -11.50 -1.56
N SER A 178 -5.40 -11.64 -0.48
CA SER A 178 -6.83 -11.97 -0.54
C SER A 178 -7.63 -10.88 -1.25
N LEU A 179 -7.37 -9.62 -0.90
CA LEU A 179 -7.98 -8.45 -1.54
C LEU A 179 -7.66 -8.41 -3.04
N GLU A 180 -6.39 -8.56 -3.41
CA GLU A 180 -5.94 -8.54 -4.79
C GLU A 180 -6.68 -9.59 -5.62
N ARG A 181 -6.69 -10.85 -5.14
CA ARG A 181 -7.42 -11.96 -5.77
C ARG A 181 -8.91 -11.71 -5.91
N ARG A 182 -9.57 -11.15 -4.87
CA ARG A 182 -11.01 -10.85 -4.89
C ARG A 182 -11.34 -9.72 -5.87
N MET A 183 -10.48 -8.70 -5.93
CA MET A 183 -10.64 -7.54 -6.82
C MET A 183 -10.28 -7.88 -8.27
N GLY A 184 -9.49 -8.94 -8.50
CA GLY A 184 -9.00 -9.30 -9.84
C GLY A 184 -8.00 -8.27 -10.36
N ILE A 185 -7.26 -7.66 -9.44
CA ILE A 185 -6.04 -6.92 -9.75
C ILE A 185 -4.95 -7.98 -9.80
N ASN A 186 -4.08 -7.92 -10.80
CA ASN A 186 -2.86 -8.72 -10.81
C ASN A 186 -1.72 -7.70 -10.83
N ASP A 187 -0.68 -7.94 -10.02
CA ASP A 187 0.67 -7.39 -10.20
C ASP A 187 1.16 -7.47 -11.66
#